data_AF-A0A5E9A954-F1
#
_entry.id   AF-A0A5E9A954-F1
#
_cell.length_a   1.000
_cell.length_b   1.000
_cell.length_c   1.000
_cell.angle_alpha   90.00
_cell.angle_beta   90.00
_cell.angle_gamma   90.00
#
_symmetry.space_group_name_H-M   'P 1'
#
loop_
_entity.id
_entity.type
_entity.pdbx_description
1 polymer ?
#
loop_
_entity_poly.entity_id
_entity_poly.type
_entity_poly.pdbx_seq_one_letter_code
_entity_poly.pdbx_strand_id
1 'polypeptide(L)'
;MKHFFNRKDTIVTEALDGFLATAGSGALARLDGYPEIKVVLRADWDKTKVAVVSGGGAGHEPSHAGFVGAGMLTAAVSGEIFASPSVEAVLAAIRATTGPAGCLLIVKNYTGDRLNFGLAAEKARAEGLAVEMVIVADDIALPDIAQPRGVAGTLFVHKIAGHLSESGHDLASVAAAARAAAKDTVSLGISLSSCSIPGQAHEERFGADDGELGLGIHGEPGVERIALEAASKLVAIMAERLAARLDPHSRYALLINNLGSVPPLEMALIANAVLSSSLAKAVALTIGPGHLMTALNMNGFSLSLIRLDAEREKALLAPVG
;
A
#
# COMPACT_ATOMS: atom_id res chain seq x y z
N MET A 1 -24.38 -1.90 -7.32
CA MET A 1 -24.09 -1.43 -5.95
C MET A 1 -24.29 0.09 -5.84
N LYS A 2 -24.46 0.63 -4.62
CA LYS A 2 -24.70 2.06 -4.37
C LYS A 2 -23.40 2.74 -3.89
N HIS A 3 -23.17 3.99 -4.28
CA HIS A 3 -21.99 4.78 -3.92
C HIS A 3 -22.38 6.21 -3.55
N PHE A 4 -21.61 6.83 -2.65
CA PHE A 4 -21.69 8.27 -2.37
C PHE A 4 -20.64 9.00 -3.20
N PHE A 5 -21.07 9.78 -4.19
CA PHE A 5 -20.21 10.63 -5.01
C PHE A 5 -21.04 11.69 -5.73
N ASN A 6 -20.45 12.84 -6.04
CA ASN A 6 -21.13 13.91 -6.79
C ASN A 6 -20.98 13.70 -8.29
N ARG A 7 -19.74 13.61 -8.79
CA ARG A 7 -19.41 13.36 -10.19
C ARG A 7 -18.22 12.42 -10.31
N LYS A 8 -18.15 11.69 -11.42
CA LYS A 8 -17.10 10.67 -11.66
C LYS A 8 -15.70 11.29 -11.80
N ASP A 9 -15.62 12.43 -12.45
CA ASP A 9 -14.40 13.17 -12.77
C ASP A 9 -13.83 13.95 -11.59
N THR A 10 -14.67 14.31 -10.60
CA THR A 10 -14.23 15.06 -9.42
C THR A 10 -14.17 14.25 -8.13
N ILE A 11 -14.52 12.96 -8.13
CA ILE A 11 -14.59 12.17 -6.89
C ILE A 11 -13.24 12.07 -6.17
N VAL A 12 -12.13 11.81 -6.88
CA VAL A 12 -10.79 11.71 -6.26
C VAL A 12 -10.35 13.06 -5.71
N THR A 13 -10.57 14.09 -6.52
CA THR A 13 -10.33 15.51 -6.23
C THR A 13 -11.06 15.94 -4.95
N GLU A 14 -12.36 15.66 -4.83
CA GLU A 14 -13.18 15.95 -3.65
C GLU A 14 -12.78 15.10 -2.42
N ALA A 15 -12.41 13.83 -2.63
CA ALA A 15 -11.94 12.96 -1.55
C ALA A 15 -10.63 13.46 -0.92
N LEU A 16 -9.68 13.91 -1.74
CA LEU A 16 -8.43 14.51 -1.26
C LEU A 16 -8.68 15.83 -0.52
N ASP A 17 -9.62 16.65 -1.00
CA ASP A 17 -9.99 17.89 -0.32
C ASP A 17 -10.60 17.61 1.07
N GLY A 18 -11.48 16.60 1.16
CA GLY A 18 -12.01 16.15 2.44
C GLY A 18 -10.92 15.61 3.38
N PHE A 19 -10.01 14.78 2.85
CA PHE A 19 -8.87 14.26 3.61
C PHE A 19 -8.00 15.39 4.17
N LEU A 20 -7.61 16.36 3.34
CA LEU A 20 -6.81 17.52 3.77
C LEU A 20 -7.54 18.38 4.81
N ALA A 21 -8.84 18.65 4.60
CA ALA A 21 -9.65 19.45 5.53
C ALA A 21 -9.80 18.78 6.91
N THR A 22 -9.72 17.44 6.96
CA THR A 22 -9.90 16.64 8.19
C THR A 22 -8.60 16.19 8.86
N ALA A 23 -7.45 16.35 8.20
CA ALA A 23 -6.14 16.03 8.76
C ALA A 23 -5.76 16.91 9.98
N GLY A 24 -6.46 18.03 10.21
CA GLY A 24 -6.55 18.70 11.51
C GLY A 24 -5.32 19.48 12.01
N SER A 25 -4.15 19.36 11.39
CA SER A 25 -2.88 19.91 11.91
C SER A 25 -2.17 20.93 11.02
N GLY A 26 -2.62 21.11 9.78
CA GLY A 26 -1.86 21.87 8.77
C GLY A 26 -0.53 21.23 8.38
N ALA A 27 -0.25 19.99 8.83
CA ALA A 27 0.97 19.25 8.51
C ALA A 27 1.00 18.71 7.08
N LEU A 28 -0.16 18.69 6.40
CA LEU A 28 -0.28 18.26 5.01
C LEU A 28 -0.67 19.45 4.12
N ALA A 29 -0.08 19.47 2.93
CA ALA A 29 -0.35 20.43 1.89
C ALA A 29 -0.63 19.72 0.57
N ARG A 30 -1.33 20.43 -0.31
CA ARG A 30 -1.54 20.04 -1.71
C ARG A 30 -0.55 20.80 -2.58
N LEU A 31 0.05 20.11 -3.55
CA LEU A 31 0.92 20.77 -4.52
C LEU A 31 0.11 21.66 -5.47
N ASP A 32 0.71 22.78 -5.90
CA ASP A 32 0.14 23.63 -6.94
C ASP A 32 0.18 22.93 -8.32
N GLY A 33 -0.84 23.13 -9.16
CA GLY A 33 -1.10 22.35 -10.37
C GLY A 33 -2.32 21.42 -10.29
N TYR A 34 -3.15 21.59 -9.28
CA TYR A 34 -4.44 20.92 -9.11
C TYR A 34 -5.53 21.58 -9.98
N PRO A 35 -6.53 20.82 -10.51
CA PRO A 35 -6.85 19.42 -10.23
C PRO A 35 -6.08 18.36 -11.04
N GLU A 36 -5.26 18.75 -12.01
CA GLU A 36 -4.57 17.84 -12.91
C GLU A 36 -3.43 17.08 -12.22
N ILE A 37 -2.78 17.72 -11.25
CA ILE A 37 -1.72 17.15 -10.40
C ILE A 37 -2.28 16.94 -9.00
N LYS A 38 -2.53 15.68 -8.64
CA LYS A 38 -3.07 15.30 -7.32
C LYS A 38 -1.96 14.78 -6.42
N VAL A 39 -1.22 15.71 -5.80
CA VAL A 39 -0.12 15.38 -4.89
C VAL A 39 -0.43 15.94 -3.51
N VAL A 40 -0.40 15.05 -2.51
CA VAL A 40 -0.40 15.42 -1.09
C VAL A 40 1.03 15.28 -0.59
N LEU A 41 1.55 16.28 0.11
CA LEU A 41 2.88 16.28 0.68
C LEU A 41 2.90 16.85 2.09
N ARG A 42 3.98 16.58 2.82
CA ARG A 42 4.30 17.23 4.08
C ARG A 42 4.49 18.73 3.89
N ALA A 43 3.77 19.54 4.67
CA ALA A 43 3.93 21.00 4.69
C ALA A 43 5.22 21.41 5.43
N ASP A 44 5.72 20.57 6.33
CA ASP A 44 6.91 20.77 7.15
C ASP A 44 8.19 20.17 6.53
N TRP A 45 8.17 19.85 5.24
CA TRP A 45 9.21 19.02 4.63
C TRP A 45 10.60 19.67 4.61
N ASP A 46 11.58 18.97 5.19
CA ASP A 46 13.00 19.32 5.19
C ASP A 46 13.73 18.62 4.03
N LYS A 47 14.06 19.40 2.99
CA LYS A 47 14.76 18.91 1.79
C LYS A 47 16.21 18.49 2.02
N THR A 48 16.75 18.61 3.23
CA THR A 48 18.07 18.03 3.56
C THR A 48 18.02 16.52 3.77
N LYS A 49 16.83 15.93 3.92
CA LYS A 49 16.61 14.49 4.05
C LYS A 49 16.20 13.86 2.72
N VAL A 50 16.35 12.54 2.62
CA VAL A 50 15.90 11.76 1.45
C VAL A 50 14.39 11.83 1.34
N ALA A 51 13.85 12.37 0.26
CA ALA A 51 12.40 12.33 0.04
C ALA A 51 11.94 10.89 -0.21
N VAL A 52 10.84 10.46 0.43
CA VAL A 52 10.22 9.16 0.18
C VAL A 52 8.86 9.39 -0.46
N VAL A 53 8.74 9.08 -1.74
CA VAL A 53 7.53 9.35 -2.53
C VAL A 53 6.91 8.03 -2.98
N SER A 54 5.59 7.93 -2.86
CA SER A 54 4.81 6.78 -3.34
C SER A 54 3.54 7.27 -4.06
N GLY A 55 2.78 6.36 -4.63
CA GLY A 55 1.50 6.69 -5.25
C GLY A 55 0.87 5.52 -5.99
N GLY A 56 -0.07 5.87 -6.86
CA GLY A 56 -0.83 4.94 -7.69
C GLY A 56 -2.25 5.45 -7.93
N GLY A 57 -3.10 4.59 -8.48
CA GLY A 57 -4.52 4.89 -8.59
C GLY A 57 -5.18 5.12 -7.23
N ALA A 58 -6.24 5.94 -7.24
CA ALA A 58 -7.10 6.14 -6.08
C ALA A 58 -7.99 4.91 -5.83
N GLY A 59 -8.68 4.87 -4.69
CA GLY A 59 -9.56 3.76 -4.31
C GLY A 59 -8.92 2.75 -3.36
N HIS A 60 -7.75 3.09 -2.81
CA HIS A 60 -7.03 2.29 -1.81
C HIS A 60 -6.87 3.01 -0.48
N GLU A 61 -7.61 4.10 -0.26
CA GLU A 61 -7.49 4.96 0.90
C GLU A 61 -7.60 4.13 2.21
N PRO A 62 -6.73 4.40 3.22
CA PRO A 62 -5.84 5.56 3.34
C PRO A 62 -4.57 5.51 2.49
N SER A 63 -4.26 4.40 1.79
CA SER A 63 -3.10 4.34 0.90
C SER A 63 -3.27 5.30 -0.30
N HIS A 64 -2.37 6.23 -0.58
CA HIS A 64 -1.10 6.52 0.14
C HIS A 64 -1.13 7.82 0.95
N ALA A 65 -2.08 8.72 0.70
CA ALA A 65 -2.11 10.06 1.30
C ALA A 65 -2.18 10.02 2.83
N GLY A 66 -2.85 9.02 3.41
CA GLY A 66 -2.92 8.81 4.87
C GLY A 66 -1.61 8.34 5.52
N PHE A 67 -0.58 8.04 4.73
CA PHE A 67 0.76 7.68 5.21
C PHE A 67 1.81 8.74 4.86
N VAL A 68 1.38 9.94 4.49
CA VAL A 68 2.25 11.12 4.35
C VAL A 68 2.45 11.74 5.73
N GLY A 69 3.69 11.81 6.20
CA GLY A 69 4.01 12.24 7.56
C GLY A 69 5.44 11.92 7.97
N ALA A 70 5.86 12.45 9.12
CA ALA A 70 7.19 12.19 9.67
C ALA A 70 7.40 10.69 9.89
N GLY A 71 8.56 10.17 9.49
CA GLY A 71 8.87 8.74 9.58
C GLY A 71 8.12 7.81 8.62
N MET A 72 7.33 8.33 7.67
CA MET A 72 6.70 7.59 6.56
C MET A 72 6.97 8.27 5.21
N LEU A 73 5.93 8.58 4.43
CA LEU A 73 6.06 9.21 3.11
C LEU A 73 6.25 10.73 3.25
N THR A 74 7.11 11.28 2.40
CA THR A 74 7.22 12.71 2.16
C THR A 74 6.04 13.23 1.33
N ALA A 75 5.64 12.47 0.31
CA ALA A 75 4.51 12.79 -0.56
C ALA A 75 3.86 11.54 -1.16
N ALA A 76 2.58 11.68 -1.49
CA ALA A 76 1.77 10.69 -2.17
C ALA A 76 1.18 11.29 -3.46
N VAL A 77 1.37 10.59 -4.58
CA VAL A 77 0.83 10.96 -5.89
C VAL A 77 -0.39 10.10 -6.20
N SER A 78 -1.55 10.74 -6.40
CA SER A 78 -2.81 10.07 -6.70
C SER A 78 -3.16 10.19 -8.18
N GLY A 79 -3.55 9.06 -8.79
CA GLY A 79 -4.15 9.03 -10.12
C GLY A 79 -5.68 9.15 -10.06
N GLU A 80 -6.37 8.54 -11.02
CA GLU A 80 -7.82 8.30 -10.92
C GLU A 80 -8.08 6.95 -10.24
N ILE A 81 -9.35 6.61 -9.99
CA ILE A 81 -9.70 5.32 -9.38
C ILE A 81 -9.11 4.17 -10.20
N PHE A 82 -8.22 3.39 -9.56
CA PHE A 82 -7.49 2.25 -10.14
C PHE A 82 -6.68 2.57 -11.41
N ALA A 83 -6.34 3.83 -11.65
CA ALA A 83 -5.48 4.26 -12.75
C ALA A 83 -4.26 5.00 -12.22
N SER A 84 -3.06 4.55 -12.61
CA SER A 84 -1.79 5.18 -12.23
C SER A 84 -1.81 6.71 -12.47
N PRO A 85 -1.17 7.51 -11.60
CA PRO A 85 -0.95 8.92 -11.87
C PRO A 85 -0.12 9.12 -13.14
N SER A 86 -0.25 10.29 -13.75
CA SER A 86 0.53 10.66 -14.94
C SER A 86 2.00 10.86 -14.61
N VAL A 87 2.85 10.73 -15.63
CA VAL A 87 4.29 11.02 -15.55
C VAL A 87 4.54 12.43 -15.01
N GLU A 88 3.77 13.42 -15.47
CA GLU A 88 3.92 14.81 -15.04
C GLU A 88 3.56 15.02 -13.58
N ALA A 89 2.53 14.33 -13.06
CA ALA A 89 2.18 14.41 -11.64
C ALA A 89 3.28 13.80 -10.76
N VAL A 90 3.86 12.67 -11.16
CA VAL A 90 4.98 12.06 -10.43
C VAL A 90 6.22 12.94 -10.49
N LEU A 91 6.56 13.49 -11.66
CA LEU A 91 7.69 14.40 -11.82
C LEU A 91 7.52 15.68 -11.00
N ALA A 92 6.30 16.22 -10.93
CA ALA A 92 5.98 17.37 -10.08
C ALA A 92 6.21 17.07 -8.60
N ALA A 93 5.80 15.90 -8.11
CA ALA A 93 6.08 15.48 -6.74
C ALA A 93 7.59 15.33 -6.46
N ILE A 94 8.34 14.75 -7.40
CA ILE A 94 9.81 14.64 -7.29
C ILE A 94 10.43 16.03 -7.18
N ARG A 95 10.13 16.95 -8.11
CA ARG A 95 10.65 18.33 -8.08
C ARG A 95 10.27 19.08 -6.79
N ALA A 96 9.04 18.89 -6.32
CA ALA A 96 8.54 19.54 -5.13
C ALA A 96 9.25 19.09 -3.85
N THR A 97 9.69 17.83 -3.79
CA THR A 97 10.18 17.21 -2.54
C THR A 97 11.68 16.97 -2.53
N THR A 98 12.33 16.81 -3.68
CA THR A 98 13.74 16.41 -3.76
C THR A 98 14.67 17.58 -3.46
N GLY A 99 15.61 17.37 -2.54
CA GLY A 99 16.76 18.25 -2.31
C GLY A 99 18.08 17.53 -2.55
N PRO A 100 19.21 18.02 -2.01
CA PRO A 100 20.54 17.44 -2.23
C PRO A 100 20.67 15.96 -1.80
N ALA A 101 19.88 15.53 -0.81
CA ALA A 101 19.87 14.13 -0.35
C ALA A 101 19.19 13.16 -1.31
N GLY A 102 18.45 13.66 -2.31
CA GLY A 102 17.78 12.84 -3.32
C GLY A 102 16.40 12.32 -2.91
N CYS A 103 15.85 11.42 -3.72
CA CYS A 103 14.48 10.92 -3.60
C CYS A 103 14.39 9.42 -3.90
N LEU A 104 13.66 8.69 -3.05
CA LEU A 104 13.28 7.31 -3.25
C LEU A 104 11.81 7.25 -3.70
N LEU A 105 11.57 6.64 -4.85
CA LEU A 105 10.24 6.24 -5.30
C LEU A 105 9.93 4.82 -4.84
N ILE A 106 8.84 4.62 -4.09
CA ILE A 106 8.31 3.29 -3.76
C ILE A 106 7.09 3.03 -4.63
N VAL A 107 7.15 2.00 -5.47
CA VAL A 107 6.20 1.76 -6.55
C VAL A 107 5.62 0.35 -6.42
N LYS A 108 4.28 0.24 -6.33
CA LYS A 108 3.60 -1.06 -6.37
C LYS A 108 3.77 -1.68 -7.76
N ASN A 109 3.94 -3.00 -7.85
CA ASN A 109 4.24 -3.66 -9.12
C ASN A 109 3.01 -3.82 -10.04
N TYR A 110 2.55 -2.69 -10.58
CA TYR A 110 1.57 -2.62 -11.67
C TYR A 110 2.21 -1.96 -12.89
N THR A 111 1.84 -2.39 -14.09
CA THR A 111 2.44 -1.90 -15.34
C THR A 111 2.35 -0.39 -15.48
N GLY A 112 1.16 0.18 -15.24
CA GLY A 112 0.94 1.64 -15.33
C GLY A 112 1.84 2.40 -14.36
N ASP A 113 1.86 1.98 -13.09
CA ASP A 113 2.69 2.60 -12.04
C ASP A 113 4.17 2.53 -12.42
N ARG A 114 4.68 1.36 -12.85
CA ARG A 114 6.09 1.20 -13.22
C ARG A 114 6.52 2.05 -14.39
N LEU A 115 5.70 2.13 -15.44
CA LEU A 115 6.03 2.92 -16.62
C LEU A 115 5.99 4.42 -16.31
N ASN A 116 4.95 4.88 -15.59
CA ASN A 116 4.78 6.30 -15.30
C ASN A 116 5.82 6.80 -14.28
N PHE A 117 6.04 6.08 -13.18
CA PHE A 117 7.06 6.45 -12.20
C PHE A 117 8.47 6.28 -12.75
N GLY A 118 8.72 5.22 -13.53
CA GLY A 118 10.01 5.00 -14.18
C GLY A 118 10.38 6.13 -15.13
N LEU A 119 9.45 6.54 -16.01
CA LEU A 119 9.69 7.66 -16.93
C LEU A 119 9.86 8.99 -16.18
N ALA A 120 9.09 9.22 -15.10
CA ALA A 120 9.27 10.41 -14.26
C ALA A 120 10.64 10.43 -13.57
N ALA A 121 11.14 9.28 -13.10
CA ALA A 121 12.47 9.15 -12.52
C ALA A 121 13.58 9.47 -13.55
N GLU A 122 13.45 8.96 -14.78
CA GLU A 122 14.40 9.27 -15.86
C GLU A 122 14.42 10.77 -16.21
N LYS A 123 13.25 11.41 -16.31
CA LYS A 123 13.15 12.86 -16.52
C LYS A 123 13.80 13.64 -15.37
N ALA A 124 13.52 13.27 -14.12
CA ALA A 124 14.11 13.92 -12.96
C ALA A 124 15.64 13.76 -12.89
N ARG A 125 16.17 12.59 -13.26
CA ARG A 125 17.62 12.35 -13.37
C ARG A 125 18.25 13.22 -14.47
N ALA A 126 17.56 13.39 -15.60
CA ALA A 126 18.01 14.29 -16.66
C ALA A 126 18.03 15.77 -16.22
N GLU A 127 17.21 16.15 -15.24
CA GLU A 127 17.23 17.46 -14.57
C GLU A 127 18.31 17.58 -13.48
N GLY A 128 19.08 16.53 -13.23
CA GLY A 128 20.14 16.51 -12.23
C GLY A 128 19.69 16.10 -10.82
N LEU A 129 18.45 15.64 -10.65
CA LEU A 129 17.96 15.14 -9.36
C LEU A 129 18.41 13.69 -9.13
N ALA A 130 18.94 13.40 -7.94
CA ALA A 130 19.25 12.04 -7.53
C ALA A 130 17.95 11.30 -7.17
N VAL A 131 17.59 10.30 -7.96
CA VAL A 131 16.36 9.51 -7.77
C VAL A 131 16.67 8.02 -7.83
N GLU A 132 16.19 7.26 -6.85
CA GLU A 132 16.16 5.79 -6.83
C GLU A 132 14.70 5.31 -6.90
N MET A 133 14.49 4.08 -7.38
CA MET A 133 13.16 3.48 -7.46
C MET A 133 13.19 2.05 -6.94
N VAL A 134 12.22 1.71 -6.09
CA VAL A 134 12.02 0.38 -5.53
C VAL A 134 10.63 -0.10 -5.89
N ILE A 135 10.58 -1.28 -6.50
CA ILE A 135 9.33 -1.95 -6.87
C ILE A 135 8.96 -2.92 -5.75
N VAL A 136 7.72 -2.85 -5.27
CA VAL A 136 7.16 -3.78 -4.29
C VAL A 136 6.23 -4.77 -5.00
N ALA A 137 6.54 -6.06 -4.83
CA ALA A 137 5.90 -7.19 -5.50
C ALA A 137 5.66 -8.32 -4.48
N ASP A 138 4.90 -8.01 -3.43
CA ASP A 138 4.73 -8.84 -2.24
C ASP A 138 3.60 -9.87 -2.34
N ASP A 139 2.68 -9.76 -3.30
CA ASP A 139 1.55 -10.68 -3.43
C ASP A 139 1.97 -12.08 -3.90
N ILE A 140 1.73 -13.11 -3.08
CA ILE A 140 2.08 -14.50 -3.38
C ILE A 140 0.95 -15.31 -4.00
N ALA A 141 -0.22 -14.70 -4.25
CA ALA A 141 -1.40 -15.39 -4.76
C ALA A 141 -1.12 -16.19 -6.05
N LEU A 142 -0.39 -15.58 -6.98
CA LEU A 142 -0.12 -16.13 -8.31
C LEU A 142 1.36 -16.57 -8.38
N PRO A 143 1.69 -17.84 -8.13
CA PRO A 143 3.09 -18.29 -8.04
C PRO A 143 3.83 -18.28 -9.38
N ASP A 144 3.11 -18.41 -10.50
CA ASP A 144 3.69 -18.60 -11.83
C ASP A 144 3.79 -17.31 -12.66
N ILE A 145 3.40 -16.15 -12.10
CA ILE A 145 3.53 -14.88 -12.81
C ILE A 145 4.94 -14.30 -12.64
N ALA A 146 5.51 -13.82 -13.74
CA ALA A 146 6.85 -13.22 -13.74
C ALA A 146 6.94 -11.94 -12.89
N GLN A 147 5.80 -11.31 -12.59
CA GLN A 147 5.72 -10.01 -11.94
C GLN A 147 4.60 -10.02 -10.90
N PRO A 148 4.87 -10.47 -9.66
CA PRO A 148 3.89 -10.49 -8.57
C PRO A 148 3.34 -9.09 -8.29
N ARG A 149 2.06 -8.97 -7.93
CA ARG A 149 1.43 -7.66 -7.65
C ARG A 149 2.03 -7.03 -6.38
N GLY A 150 2.00 -5.70 -6.31
CA GLY A 150 2.29 -4.96 -5.08
C GLY A 150 1.00 -4.66 -4.32
N VAL A 151 0.90 -5.07 -3.05
CA VAL A 151 -0.30 -4.91 -2.21
C VAL A 151 0.09 -4.37 -0.82
N ALA A 152 -0.68 -4.71 0.22
CA ALA A 152 -0.61 -4.09 1.55
C ALA A 152 0.77 -4.17 2.23
N GLY A 153 1.63 -5.14 1.86
CA GLY A 153 3.00 -5.22 2.38
C GLY A 153 3.88 -4.05 1.96
N THR A 154 3.49 -3.30 0.93
CA THR A 154 4.11 -2.01 0.56
C THR A 154 4.23 -1.05 1.76
N LEU A 155 3.30 -1.11 2.72
CA LEU A 155 3.31 -0.23 3.89
C LEU A 155 4.49 -0.50 4.84
N PHE A 156 5.01 -1.73 4.89
CA PHE A 156 6.24 -2.02 5.61
C PHE A 156 7.43 -1.30 4.97
N VAL A 157 7.47 -1.25 3.64
CA VAL A 157 8.52 -0.58 2.87
C VAL A 157 8.46 0.93 3.10
N HIS A 158 7.25 1.52 3.10
CA HIS A 158 7.05 2.93 3.46
C HIS A 158 7.59 3.23 4.86
N LYS A 159 7.24 2.41 5.85
CA LYS A 159 7.64 2.61 7.25
C LYS A 159 9.14 2.53 7.44
N ILE A 160 9.79 1.55 6.82
CA ILE A 160 11.24 1.34 6.91
C ILE A 160 11.98 2.48 6.20
N ALA A 161 11.61 2.79 4.95
CA ALA A 161 12.23 3.87 4.20
C ALA A 161 12.05 5.24 4.89
N GLY A 162 10.84 5.52 5.37
CA GLY A 162 10.51 6.73 6.10
C GLY A 162 11.30 6.87 7.40
N HIS A 163 11.46 5.78 8.18
CA HIS A 163 12.26 5.80 9.39
C HIS A 163 13.74 6.15 9.12
N LEU A 164 14.34 5.53 8.09
CA LEU A 164 15.74 5.78 7.74
C LEU A 164 15.94 7.19 7.19
N SER A 165 15.00 7.67 6.35
CA SER A 165 14.99 9.06 5.86
C SER A 165 14.93 10.06 7.01
N GLU A 166 14.00 9.87 7.95
CA GLU A 166 13.83 10.75 9.11
C GLU A 166 15.06 10.73 10.04
N SER A 167 15.77 9.60 10.08
CA SER A 167 17.03 9.42 10.80
C SER A 167 18.27 9.95 10.06
N GLY A 168 18.10 10.55 8.87
CA GLY A 168 19.17 11.23 8.13
C GLY A 168 20.09 10.31 7.32
N HIS A 169 19.67 9.08 7.02
CA HIS A 169 20.44 8.20 6.14
C HIS A 169 20.47 8.69 4.69
N ASP A 170 21.54 8.35 3.97
CA ASP A 170 21.67 8.67 2.54
C ASP A 170 20.73 7.86 1.64
N LEU A 171 20.53 8.33 0.41
CA LEU A 171 19.61 7.72 -0.56
C LEU A 171 19.95 6.25 -0.84
N ALA A 172 21.24 5.91 -0.92
CA ALA A 172 21.69 4.56 -1.22
C ALA A 172 21.30 3.58 -0.10
N SER A 173 21.48 3.99 1.17
CA SER A 173 21.12 3.20 2.35
C SER A 173 19.61 3.05 2.47
N VAL A 174 18.85 4.13 2.27
CA VAL A 174 17.37 4.11 2.29
C VAL A 174 16.85 3.18 1.19
N ALA A 175 17.37 3.30 -0.04
CA ALA A 175 16.97 2.44 -1.16
C ALA A 175 17.35 0.96 -0.93
N ALA A 176 18.54 0.68 -0.38
CA ALA A 176 18.97 -0.69 -0.08
C ALA A 176 18.06 -1.35 0.98
N ALA A 177 17.74 -0.63 2.06
CA ALA A 177 16.83 -1.12 3.09
C ALA A 177 15.41 -1.35 2.54
N ALA A 178 14.90 -0.43 1.72
CA ALA A 178 13.60 -0.56 1.07
C ALA A 178 13.55 -1.77 0.13
N ARG A 179 14.59 -2.01 -0.70
CA ARG A 179 14.67 -3.21 -1.56
C ARG A 179 14.72 -4.50 -0.74
N ALA A 180 15.50 -4.50 0.34
CA ALA A 180 15.59 -5.65 1.24
C ALA A 180 14.25 -5.96 1.92
N ALA A 181 13.54 -4.92 2.38
CA ALA A 181 12.22 -5.05 2.97
C ALA A 181 11.20 -5.57 1.95
N ALA A 182 11.17 -5.01 0.74
CA ALA A 182 10.28 -5.45 -0.34
C ALA A 182 10.50 -6.92 -0.70
N LYS A 183 11.75 -7.39 -0.75
CA LYS A 183 12.10 -8.79 -1.03
C LYS A 183 11.66 -9.75 0.07
N ASP A 184 11.70 -9.32 1.33
CA ASP A 184 11.39 -10.15 2.49
C ASP A 184 9.94 -10.03 2.95
N THR A 185 9.09 -9.36 2.15
CA THR A 185 7.67 -9.18 2.43
C THR A 185 6.83 -10.09 1.53
N VAL A 186 5.87 -10.78 2.13
CA VAL A 186 4.88 -11.61 1.42
C VAL A 186 3.47 -11.28 1.87
N SER A 187 2.52 -11.33 0.94
CA SER A 187 1.13 -10.95 1.17
C SER A 187 0.16 -11.89 0.48
N LEU A 188 -0.99 -12.14 1.11
CA LEU A 188 -2.08 -12.89 0.51
C LEU A 188 -3.42 -12.27 0.91
N GLY A 189 -4.28 -12.05 -0.07
CA GLY A 189 -5.64 -11.54 0.11
C GLY A 189 -6.70 -12.64 -0.05
N ILE A 190 -7.88 -12.40 0.51
CA ILE A 190 -9.08 -13.19 0.30
C ILE A 190 -10.29 -12.24 0.24
N SER A 191 -11.28 -12.54 -0.58
CA SER A 191 -12.46 -11.68 -0.71
C SER A 191 -13.73 -12.48 -1.00
N LEU A 192 -14.84 -12.03 -0.45
CA LEU A 192 -16.19 -12.57 -0.65
C LEU A 192 -17.00 -11.76 -1.66
N SER A 193 -16.51 -10.57 -2.03
CA SER A 193 -17.09 -9.74 -3.09
C SER A 193 -15.97 -9.14 -3.95
N SER A 194 -16.25 -8.82 -5.21
CA SER A 194 -15.43 -7.85 -5.94
C SER A 194 -15.76 -6.43 -5.46
N CYS A 195 -14.89 -5.47 -5.77
CA CYS A 195 -15.19 -4.06 -5.57
C CYS A 195 -16.13 -3.54 -6.66
N SER A 196 -16.95 -2.53 -6.35
CA SER A 196 -17.66 -1.74 -7.34
C SER A 196 -17.03 -0.35 -7.48
N ILE A 197 -16.82 0.06 -8.73
CA ILE A 197 -16.22 1.36 -9.05
C ILE A 197 -17.34 2.41 -9.13
N PRO A 198 -17.25 3.55 -8.40
CA PRO A 198 -18.23 4.61 -8.46
C PRO A 198 -18.64 5.02 -9.88
N GLY A 199 -19.94 4.91 -10.14
CA GLY A 199 -20.55 5.26 -11.42
C GLY A 199 -20.28 4.29 -12.58
N GLN A 200 -19.57 3.18 -12.37
CA GLN A 200 -19.51 2.09 -13.35
C GLN A 200 -20.60 1.05 -13.04
N ALA A 201 -21.04 0.32 -14.08
CA ALA A 201 -21.85 -0.86 -13.86
C ALA A 201 -21.05 -1.87 -13.03
N HIS A 202 -21.72 -2.51 -12.08
CA HIS A 202 -21.09 -3.54 -11.26
C HIS A 202 -21.51 -4.91 -11.78
N GLU A 203 -20.52 -5.72 -12.11
CA GLU A 203 -20.70 -7.13 -12.42
C GLU A 203 -20.30 -7.96 -11.20
N GLU A 204 -21.26 -8.71 -10.70
CA GLU A 204 -21.06 -9.59 -9.56
C GLU A 204 -20.30 -10.84 -10.03
N ARG A 205 -19.09 -11.01 -9.52
CA ARG A 205 -18.17 -12.06 -9.97
C ARG A 205 -18.35 -13.38 -9.21
N PHE A 206 -18.99 -13.29 -8.05
CA PHE A 206 -19.13 -14.35 -7.05
C PHE A 206 -20.63 -14.59 -6.77
N GLY A 207 -20.99 -15.84 -6.48
CA GLY A 207 -22.32 -16.20 -6.00
C GLY A 207 -22.47 -15.95 -4.49
N ALA A 208 -23.60 -16.36 -3.93
CA ALA A 208 -23.88 -16.18 -2.50
C ALA A 208 -22.95 -17.02 -1.58
N ASP A 209 -22.39 -18.11 -2.10
CA ASP A 209 -21.66 -19.13 -1.34
C ASP A 209 -20.19 -19.28 -1.81
N ASP A 210 -19.67 -18.36 -2.62
CA ASP A 210 -18.27 -18.39 -3.04
C ASP A 210 -17.55 -17.04 -2.84
N GLY A 211 -16.23 -17.13 -2.83
CA GLY A 211 -15.30 -16.01 -2.80
C GLY A 211 -14.06 -16.35 -3.60
N GLU A 212 -13.02 -15.54 -3.45
CA GLU A 212 -11.77 -15.73 -4.18
C GLU A 212 -10.54 -15.47 -3.32
N LEU A 213 -9.63 -16.44 -3.37
CA LEU A 213 -8.30 -16.32 -2.81
C LEU A 213 -7.41 -15.56 -3.80
N GLY A 214 -6.73 -14.53 -3.30
CA GLY A 214 -5.78 -13.76 -4.08
C GLY A 214 -6.41 -12.79 -5.06
N LEU A 215 -7.66 -12.36 -4.87
CA LEU A 215 -8.26 -11.27 -5.64
C LEU A 215 -7.37 -10.02 -5.54
N GLY A 216 -7.05 -9.41 -6.68
CA GLY A 216 -6.21 -8.21 -6.73
C GLY A 216 -6.92 -6.96 -6.21
N ILE A 217 -6.16 -5.96 -5.78
CA ILE A 217 -6.72 -4.72 -5.19
C ILE A 217 -7.46 -3.85 -6.20
N HIS A 218 -7.35 -4.10 -7.51
CA HIS A 218 -8.17 -3.45 -8.54
C HIS A 218 -9.26 -4.39 -9.08
N GLY A 219 -9.50 -5.53 -8.43
CA GLY A 219 -10.46 -6.55 -8.84
C GLY A 219 -9.91 -7.58 -9.84
N GLU A 220 -8.60 -7.61 -10.07
CA GLU A 220 -7.97 -8.59 -10.97
C GLU A 220 -8.14 -10.02 -10.45
N PRO A 221 -8.32 -11.02 -11.33
CA PRO A 221 -8.49 -12.41 -10.93
C PRO A 221 -7.46 -12.90 -9.92
N GLY A 222 -7.98 -13.61 -8.91
CA GLY A 222 -7.17 -14.38 -7.99
C GLY A 222 -6.76 -15.73 -8.54
N VAL A 223 -6.21 -16.55 -7.65
CA VAL A 223 -5.66 -17.86 -7.99
C VAL A 223 -6.72 -18.96 -7.94
N GLU A 224 -7.73 -18.80 -7.08
CA GLU A 224 -8.63 -19.87 -6.74
C GLU A 224 -9.97 -19.33 -6.23
N ARG A 225 -11.08 -19.84 -6.78
CA ARG A 225 -12.41 -19.68 -6.18
C ARG A 225 -12.51 -20.59 -4.96
N ILE A 226 -13.03 -20.05 -3.87
CA ILE A 226 -13.18 -20.77 -2.61
C ILE A 226 -14.64 -20.76 -2.19
N ALA A 227 -15.08 -21.82 -1.52
CA ALA A 227 -16.40 -21.84 -0.91
C ALA A 227 -16.43 -20.93 0.34
N LEU A 228 -17.56 -20.28 0.57
CA LEU A 228 -17.81 -19.59 1.83
C LEU A 228 -17.81 -20.61 2.97
N GLU A 229 -16.94 -20.36 3.95
CA GLU A 229 -16.67 -21.27 5.06
C GLU A 229 -16.49 -20.46 6.35
N ALA A 230 -16.42 -21.17 7.48
CA ALA A 230 -16.07 -20.54 8.74
C ALA A 230 -14.73 -19.77 8.62
N ALA A 231 -14.65 -18.56 9.19
CA ALA A 231 -13.47 -17.70 9.08
C ALA A 231 -12.16 -18.40 9.51
N SER A 232 -12.22 -19.29 10.51
CA SER A 232 -11.05 -20.10 10.94
C SER A 232 -10.53 -21.03 9.85
N LYS A 233 -11.39 -21.59 9.00
CA LYS A 233 -11.00 -22.42 7.85
C LYS A 233 -10.38 -21.55 6.75
N LEU A 234 -10.99 -20.41 6.44
CA LEU A 234 -10.45 -19.45 5.46
C LEU A 234 -9.06 -18.94 5.86
N VAL A 235 -8.90 -18.59 7.15
CA VAL A 235 -7.62 -18.21 7.72
C VAL A 235 -6.62 -19.37 7.70
N ALA A 236 -7.04 -20.61 7.95
CA ALA A 236 -6.15 -21.77 7.89
C ALA A 236 -5.57 -21.96 6.48
N ILE A 237 -6.38 -21.79 5.44
CA ILE A 237 -5.94 -21.83 4.03
C ILE A 237 -4.87 -20.75 3.78
N MET A 238 -5.14 -19.51 4.20
CA MET A 238 -4.18 -18.42 4.04
C MET A 238 -2.88 -18.67 4.82
N ALA A 239 -3.00 -19.14 6.07
CA ALA A 239 -1.87 -19.44 6.95
C ALA A 239 -0.96 -20.52 6.37
N GLU A 240 -1.52 -21.58 5.79
CA GLU A 240 -0.75 -22.63 5.11
C GLU A 240 0.02 -22.08 3.91
N ARG A 241 -0.64 -21.34 3.02
CA ARG A 241 -0.03 -20.75 1.82
C ARG A 241 1.08 -19.74 2.17
N LEU A 242 0.85 -18.92 3.19
CA LEU A 242 1.84 -17.98 3.70
C LEU A 242 3.01 -18.71 4.34
N ALA A 243 2.76 -19.66 5.24
CA ALA A 243 3.82 -20.40 5.93
C ALA A 243 4.78 -21.12 4.97
N ALA A 244 4.29 -21.61 3.82
CA ALA A 244 5.12 -22.20 2.77
C ALA A 244 6.15 -21.24 2.16
N ARG A 245 6.00 -19.92 2.37
CA ARG A 245 6.92 -18.86 1.91
C ARG A 245 7.78 -18.28 3.03
N LEU A 246 7.57 -18.71 4.27
CA LEU A 246 8.30 -18.19 5.43
C LEU A 246 9.41 -19.15 5.86
N ASP A 247 10.46 -18.57 6.45
CA ASP A 247 11.47 -19.32 7.17
C ASP A 247 10.93 -19.65 8.58
N PRO A 248 10.77 -20.94 8.95
CA PRO A 248 10.20 -21.33 10.24
C PRO A 248 11.08 -20.97 11.45
N HIS A 249 12.34 -20.59 11.23
CA HIS A 249 13.26 -20.16 12.28
C HIS A 249 13.29 -18.63 12.46
N SER A 250 12.64 -17.90 11.57
CA SER A 250 12.56 -16.44 11.60
C SER A 250 11.34 -15.95 12.36
N ARG A 251 11.39 -14.70 12.81
CA ARG A 251 10.26 -13.97 13.40
C ARG A 251 9.73 -12.92 12.42
N TYR A 252 8.45 -12.62 12.51
CA TYR A 252 7.76 -11.77 11.53
C TYR A 252 6.90 -10.69 12.19
N ALA A 253 6.79 -9.54 11.53
CA ALA A 253 5.68 -8.63 11.75
C ALA A 253 4.53 -9.01 10.81
N LEU A 254 3.31 -8.98 11.33
CA LEU A 254 2.08 -9.29 10.64
C LEU A 254 1.23 -8.02 10.50
N LEU A 255 0.72 -7.77 9.31
CA LEU A 255 -0.25 -6.71 9.03
C LEU A 255 -1.58 -7.36 8.61
N ILE A 256 -2.63 -7.07 9.38
CA ILE A 256 -4.00 -7.54 9.14
C ILE A 256 -4.79 -6.38 8.53
N ASN A 257 -5.01 -6.44 7.22
CA ASN A 257 -5.59 -5.35 6.45
C ASN A 257 -7.03 -5.66 6.03
N ASN A 258 -7.92 -4.68 6.19
CA ASN A 258 -9.27 -4.70 5.65
C ASN A 258 -9.27 -4.13 4.22
N LEU A 259 -9.81 -4.88 3.26
CA LEU A 259 -9.88 -4.47 1.86
C LEU A 259 -11.04 -3.50 1.57
N GLY A 260 -11.90 -3.20 2.54
CA GLY A 260 -12.93 -2.19 2.39
C GLY A 260 -14.11 -2.36 3.33
N SER A 261 -14.98 -3.32 3.05
CA SER A 261 -16.31 -3.37 3.66
C SER A 261 -16.49 -4.39 4.78
N VAL A 262 -15.44 -5.12 5.18
CA VAL A 262 -15.53 -6.07 6.30
C VAL A 262 -15.86 -5.29 7.58
N PRO A 263 -16.97 -5.61 8.29
CA PRO A 263 -17.34 -4.91 9.52
C PRO A 263 -16.28 -5.06 10.62
N PRO A 264 -16.13 -4.08 11.54
CA PRO A 264 -15.18 -4.17 12.65
C PRO A 264 -15.33 -5.43 13.51
N LEU A 265 -16.57 -5.88 13.72
CA LEU A 265 -16.86 -7.13 14.44
C LEU A 265 -16.21 -8.35 13.75
N GLU A 266 -16.36 -8.44 12.43
CA GLU A 266 -15.80 -9.53 11.63
C GLU A 266 -14.27 -9.42 11.55
N MET A 267 -13.72 -8.21 11.42
CA MET A 267 -12.27 -8.00 11.46
C MET A 267 -11.65 -8.41 12.79
N ALA A 268 -12.32 -8.17 13.92
CA ALA A 268 -11.87 -8.66 15.23
C ALA A 268 -11.91 -10.19 15.32
N LEU A 269 -12.96 -10.82 14.76
CA LEU A 269 -13.07 -12.27 14.66
C LEU A 269 -11.97 -12.87 13.76
N ILE A 270 -11.69 -12.24 12.62
CA ILE A 270 -10.59 -12.60 11.71
C ILE A 270 -9.25 -12.49 12.44
N ALA A 271 -8.99 -11.38 13.15
CA ALA A 271 -7.76 -11.21 13.90
C ALA A 271 -7.59 -12.31 14.96
N ASN A 272 -8.65 -12.65 15.70
CA ASN A 272 -8.63 -13.77 16.64
C ASN A 272 -8.30 -15.10 15.95
N ALA A 273 -8.90 -15.38 14.79
CA ALA A 273 -8.63 -16.59 14.02
C ALA A 273 -7.17 -16.64 13.53
N VAL A 274 -6.62 -15.53 13.05
CA VAL A 274 -5.23 -15.42 12.59
C VAL A 274 -4.25 -15.63 13.74
N LEU A 275 -4.48 -14.96 14.87
CA LEU A 275 -3.63 -15.05 16.05
C LEU A 275 -3.76 -16.40 16.80
N SER A 276 -4.81 -17.18 16.50
CA SER A 276 -4.97 -18.56 16.99
C SER A 276 -4.45 -19.61 16.01
N SER A 277 -4.03 -19.22 14.80
CA SER A 277 -3.57 -20.13 13.76
C SER A 277 -2.10 -20.56 13.94
N SER A 278 -1.64 -21.52 13.13
CA SER A 278 -0.23 -21.92 13.09
C SER A 278 0.72 -20.77 12.74
N LEU A 279 0.26 -19.80 11.94
CA LEU A 279 1.04 -18.63 11.52
C LEU A 279 1.48 -17.77 12.71
N ALA A 280 0.64 -17.67 13.75
CA ALA A 280 0.88 -16.84 14.92
C ALA A 280 2.16 -17.22 15.68
N LYS A 281 2.62 -18.47 15.58
CA LYS A 281 3.86 -18.95 16.21
C LYS A 281 5.10 -18.20 15.72
N ALA A 282 5.09 -17.72 14.48
CA ALA A 282 6.20 -16.98 13.90
C ALA A 282 6.07 -15.46 14.09
N VAL A 283 4.90 -14.96 14.49
CA VAL A 283 4.61 -13.52 14.61
C VAL A 283 5.16 -12.97 15.92
N ALA A 284 5.83 -11.82 15.87
CA ALA A 284 6.31 -11.07 17.04
C ALA A 284 5.65 -9.70 17.19
N LEU A 285 5.25 -9.09 16.07
CA LEU A 285 4.59 -7.80 16.02
C LEU A 285 3.32 -7.91 15.16
N THR A 286 2.23 -7.31 15.61
CA THR A 286 0.96 -7.27 14.85
C THR A 286 0.54 -5.82 14.64
N ILE A 287 0.16 -5.51 13.40
CA ILE A 287 -0.36 -4.21 12.96
C ILE A 287 -1.78 -4.42 12.44
N GLY A 288 -2.72 -3.59 12.88
CA GLY A 288 -4.14 -3.78 12.62
C GLY A 288 -4.84 -4.64 13.70
N PRO A 289 -6.03 -5.17 13.42
CA PRO A 289 -6.76 -5.09 12.14
C PRO A 289 -7.23 -3.68 11.80
N GLY A 290 -7.18 -3.29 10.53
CA GLY A 290 -7.69 -1.98 10.11
C GLY A 290 -7.66 -1.77 8.59
N HIS A 291 -8.27 -0.67 8.15
CA HIS A 291 -8.18 -0.21 6.76
C HIS A 291 -6.83 0.45 6.53
N LEU A 292 -5.95 -0.21 5.79
CA LEU A 292 -4.59 0.28 5.54
C LEU A 292 -4.33 0.43 4.04
N MET A 293 -4.64 -0.60 3.25
CA MET A 293 -4.67 -0.55 1.78
C MET A 293 -5.95 -1.22 1.30
N THR A 294 -6.96 -0.41 1.01
CA THR A 294 -8.29 -0.90 0.63
C THR A 294 -8.36 -1.21 -0.87
N ALA A 295 -9.51 -1.71 -1.30
CA ALA A 295 -9.95 -1.88 -2.67
C ALA A 295 -11.42 -1.45 -2.73
N LEU A 296 -11.65 -0.14 -2.54
CA LEU A 296 -12.98 0.47 -2.40
C LEU A 296 -13.84 -0.24 -1.35
N ASN A 297 -14.94 -0.86 -1.77
CA ASN A 297 -15.91 -1.55 -0.93
C ASN A 297 -15.76 -3.08 -0.96
N MET A 298 -14.61 -3.60 -1.40
CA MET A 298 -14.35 -5.04 -1.41
C MET A 298 -14.57 -5.65 -0.02
N ASN A 299 -15.41 -6.67 0.06
CA ASN A 299 -15.60 -7.43 1.28
C ASN A 299 -14.52 -8.49 1.36
N GLY A 300 -13.40 -8.16 1.99
CA GLY A 300 -12.26 -9.04 2.11
C GLY A 300 -11.18 -8.50 3.03
N PHE A 301 -10.17 -9.33 3.27
CA PHE A 301 -9.00 -8.95 4.07
C PHE A 301 -7.73 -9.50 3.45
N SER A 302 -6.59 -8.94 3.85
CA SER A 302 -5.28 -9.46 3.46
C SER A 302 -4.36 -9.57 4.67
N LEU A 303 -3.43 -10.52 4.58
CA LEU A 303 -2.37 -10.71 5.56
C LEU A 303 -1.04 -10.44 4.86
N SER A 304 -0.22 -9.58 5.45
CA SER A 304 1.14 -9.31 4.97
C SER A 304 2.14 -9.60 6.08
N LEU A 305 3.24 -10.28 5.75
CA LEU A 305 4.32 -10.58 6.69
C LEU A 305 5.64 -10.07 6.15
N ILE A 306 6.43 -9.43 7.02
CA ILE A 306 7.83 -9.08 6.77
C ILE A 306 8.71 -9.75 7.82
N ARG A 307 9.80 -10.37 7.36
CA ARG A 307 10.80 -10.95 8.26
C ARG A 307 11.44 -9.86 9.12
N LEU A 308 11.51 -10.09 10.42
CA LEU A 308 12.12 -9.18 11.38
C LEU A 308 13.62 -9.44 11.52
N ASP A 309 14.34 -8.33 11.57
CA ASP A 309 15.65 -8.18 12.19
C ASP A 309 15.55 -6.99 13.16
N ALA A 310 16.62 -6.71 13.91
CA ALA A 310 16.62 -5.66 14.92
C ALA A 310 16.34 -4.26 14.34
N GLU A 311 16.82 -3.97 13.12
CA GLU A 311 16.63 -2.67 12.49
C GLU A 311 15.21 -2.50 11.97
N ARG A 312 14.62 -3.55 11.38
CA ARG A 312 13.23 -3.55 10.93
C ARG A 312 12.28 -3.43 12.11
N GLU A 313 12.50 -4.18 13.18
CA GLU A 313 11.65 -4.10 14.38
C GLU A 313 11.67 -2.70 14.98
N LYS A 314 12.86 -2.11 15.13
CA LYS A 314 13.02 -0.71 15.56
C LYS A 314 12.31 0.27 14.63
N ALA A 315 12.47 0.11 13.31
CA ALA A 315 11.82 0.98 12.34
C ALA A 315 10.29 0.89 12.39
N LEU A 316 9.73 -0.32 12.57
CA LEU A 316 8.28 -0.53 12.66
C LEU A 316 7.67 0.03 13.95
N LEU A 317 8.42 -0.01 15.06
CA LEU A 317 7.98 0.52 16.36
C LEU A 317 8.24 2.03 16.52
N ALA A 318 9.07 2.64 15.67
CA ALA A 318 9.36 4.06 15.73
C ALA A 318 8.10 4.91 15.48
N PRO A 319 7.93 6.05 16.19
CA PRO A 319 6.78 6.92 16.02
C PRO A 319 6.69 7.48 14.60
N VAL A 320 5.49 7.87 14.20
CA VAL A 320 5.19 8.52 12.92
C VAL A 320 4.28 9.74 13.17
N GLY A 321 4.34 10.70 12.25
CA GLY A 321 3.50 11.91 12.27
C GLY A 321 2.18 11.76 11.54
#